data_AF-A0A2D6HKC8-F1
#
_entry.id   AF-A0A2D6HKC8-F1
#
_cell.length_a   1.000
_cell.length_b   1.000
_cell.length_c   1.000
_cell.angle_alpha   90.00
_cell.angle_beta   90.00
_cell.angle_gamma   90.00
#
_symmetry.space_group_name_H-M   'P 1'
#
loop_
_entity.id
_entity.type
_entity.pdbx_description
1 polymer ?
#
loop_
_entity_poly.entity_id
_entity_poly.type
_entity_poly.pdbx_seq_one_letter_code
_entity_poly.pdbx_strand_id
1 'polypeptide(L)'
;MSFPRSLLLAVATVLASGGPPATTQAHEFEEAHAAAVVELIGGLEELAGWCTRKKLFAARAGLWRSVLEFDDDHEQARRGLGFKRNRDQEWVAPRKPRVPRDFDKRALVELPGRKHEVVSVFRDRVLALLAEHETALEIERARAVRDQLLVLDPDDEVVRTGRGEVRRGDRWVLGETSRAAERRVGFSPLARKLLDGAPAPVTVTPNAREGAFDLEWTACLSAGGVRVLGTCGREELERILRVLLAQRSFVNEVMGLEADFPASFTAYALTDDDQGRRFVAAHPDADERIRRFMEKLVAAAVPGSHDVVSWCDEPAKRLDGLARLGLQHLFGDAFELDGDQGWAFEGFGLYITRELVGTRLTWFVKPSDYLLPEEDAALRSRLLQSGSDWYAEAARILAGERSPKLIYALGRSVNTLTTEDMLLSYVLAAYLVEARPEEASAILRRIGTGEASQLVVEEVLGLDLAELGRRLRRWLEERIAEERSAEERSSGDG
;
A
#
# COMPACT_ATOMS: atom_id res chain seq x y z
N MET A 1 -50.85 -7.89 34.46
CA MET A 1 -49.93 -6.90 35.06
C MET A 1 -49.18 -6.26 33.92
N SER A 2 -49.45 -4.97 33.71
CA SER A 2 -48.93 -4.15 32.62
C SER A 2 -47.71 -3.39 33.12
N PHE A 3 -46.61 -3.37 32.36
CA PHE A 3 -45.46 -2.51 32.60
C PHE A 3 -45.28 -1.56 31.40
N PRO A 4 -44.93 -0.29 31.65
CA PRO A 4 -45.18 0.77 30.69
C PRO A 4 -44.00 1.00 29.73
N ARG A 5 -44.37 1.32 28.49
CA ARG A 5 -43.54 1.98 27.48
C ARG A 5 -43.20 3.40 27.96
N SER A 6 -41.92 3.74 28.01
CA SER A 6 -41.43 5.13 27.97
C SER A 6 -39.97 5.11 27.51
N LEU A 7 -39.77 5.12 26.18
CA LEU A 7 -38.49 5.47 25.57
C LEU A 7 -38.63 6.91 25.07
N LEU A 8 -37.89 7.82 25.70
CA LEU A 8 -37.73 9.21 25.29
C LEU A 8 -37.02 9.23 23.93
N LEU A 9 -37.74 9.68 22.90
CA LEU A 9 -37.15 10.14 21.64
C LEU A 9 -36.37 11.44 21.91
N ALA A 10 -35.05 11.37 21.79
CA ALA A 10 -34.26 12.55 21.48
C ALA A 10 -34.49 12.87 20.00
N VAL A 11 -35.36 13.84 19.72
CA VAL A 11 -35.52 14.45 18.40
C VAL A 11 -34.28 15.31 18.17
N ALA A 12 -33.30 14.76 17.46
CA ALA A 12 -32.28 15.58 16.80
C ALA A 12 -32.97 16.36 15.68
N THR A 13 -33.23 17.65 15.93
CA THR A 13 -33.62 18.60 14.90
C THR A 13 -32.42 18.82 14.00
N VAL A 14 -32.23 17.96 13.00
CA VAL A 14 -31.40 18.28 11.84
C VAL A 14 -32.16 19.35 11.09
N LEU A 15 -31.71 20.60 11.22
CA LEU A 15 -32.07 21.66 10.31
C LEU A 15 -31.65 21.20 8.92
N ALA A 16 -32.64 20.82 8.11
CA ALA A 16 -32.46 20.55 6.70
C ALA A 16 -31.93 21.82 6.04
N SER A 17 -30.61 21.90 5.85
CA SER A 17 -30.01 22.79 4.87
C SER A 17 -30.62 22.42 3.51
N GLY A 18 -31.52 23.26 3.00
CA GLY A 18 -32.32 23.04 1.81
C GLY A 18 -31.52 23.06 0.50
N GLY A 19 -30.50 22.22 0.40
CA GLY A 19 -29.80 21.97 -0.85
C GLY A 19 -30.67 21.12 -1.80
N PRO A 20 -30.48 21.26 -3.13
CA PRO A 20 -31.11 20.37 -4.11
C PRO A 20 -30.70 18.91 -3.87
N PRO A 21 -31.55 17.92 -4.22
CA PRO A 21 -31.21 16.52 -4.08
C PRO A 21 -29.96 16.17 -4.93
N ALA A 22 -29.12 15.24 -4.45
CA ALA A 22 -27.85 14.87 -5.09
C ALA A 22 -27.98 14.53 -6.59
N THR A 23 -29.13 14.00 -7.01
CA THR A 23 -29.44 13.70 -8.42
C THR A 23 -29.55 14.95 -9.31
N THR A 24 -29.99 16.08 -8.76
CA THR A 24 -30.06 17.36 -9.50
C THR A 24 -28.66 17.93 -9.73
N GLN A 25 -27.80 17.92 -8.70
CA GLN A 25 -26.43 18.42 -8.81
C GLN A 25 -25.59 17.60 -9.80
N ALA A 26 -25.76 16.27 -9.82
CA ALA A 26 -25.08 15.42 -10.80
C ALA A 26 -25.52 15.74 -12.24
N HIS A 27 -26.81 16.02 -12.47
CA HIS A 27 -27.31 16.43 -13.78
C HIS A 27 -26.77 17.81 -14.21
N GLU A 28 -26.75 18.79 -13.30
CA GLU A 28 -26.17 20.12 -13.54
C GLU A 28 -24.69 20.02 -13.94
N PHE A 29 -23.91 19.16 -13.26
CA PHE A 29 -22.52 18.89 -13.63
C PHE A 29 -22.41 18.34 -15.06
N GLU A 30 -23.21 17.34 -15.43
CA GLU A 30 -23.13 16.73 -16.76
C GLU A 30 -23.50 17.72 -17.87
N GLU A 31 -24.51 18.56 -17.66
CA GLU A 31 -24.88 19.62 -18.60
C GLU A 31 -23.76 20.65 -18.76
N ALA A 32 -23.18 21.12 -17.64
CA ALA A 32 -22.09 22.10 -17.66
C ALA A 32 -20.79 21.53 -18.26
N HIS A 33 -20.49 20.26 -17.97
CA HIS A 33 -19.36 19.54 -18.55
C HIS A 33 -19.54 19.34 -20.06
N ALA A 34 -20.74 18.93 -20.52
CA ALA A 34 -21.05 18.81 -21.94
C ALA A 34 -20.90 20.15 -22.67
N ALA A 35 -21.36 21.25 -22.08
CA ALA A 35 -21.17 22.59 -22.64
C ALA A 35 -19.68 22.95 -22.75
N ALA A 36 -18.87 22.66 -21.73
CA ALA A 36 -17.42 22.87 -21.77
C ALA A 36 -16.74 22.03 -22.86
N VAL A 37 -17.21 20.78 -23.08
CA VAL A 37 -16.71 19.91 -24.16
C VAL A 37 -17.01 20.50 -25.53
N VAL A 38 -18.21 21.05 -25.75
CA VAL A 38 -18.56 21.72 -27.02
C VAL A 38 -17.64 22.92 -27.29
N GLU A 39 -17.35 23.73 -26.27
CA GLU A 39 -16.40 24.86 -26.39
C GLU A 39 -14.98 24.39 -26.72
N LEU A 40 -14.50 23.33 -26.04
CA LEU A 40 -13.20 22.71 -26.34
C LEU A 40 -13.12 22.24 -27.79
N ILE A 41 -14.13 21.51 -28.27
CA ILE A 41 -14.19 20.99 -29.64
C ILE A 41 -14.06 22.15 -30.63
N GLY A 42 -14.83 23.23 -30.46
CA GLY A 42 -14.72 24.42 -31.30
C GLY A 42 -13.30 25.01 -31.32
N GLY A 43 -12.65 25.14 -30.17
CA GLY A 43 -11.26 25.61 -30.08
C GLY A 43 -10.26 24.68 -30.79
N LEU A 44 -10.42 23.35 -30.64
CA LEU A 44 -9.60 22.36 -31.34
C LEU A 44 -9.82 22.39 -32.85
N GLU A 45 -11.04 22.64 -33.32
CA GLU A 45 -11.36 22.81 -34.74
C GLU A 45 -10.66 24.03 -35.34
N GLU A 46 -10.73 25.17 -34.67
CA GLU A 46 -10.04 26.39 -35.10
C GLU A 46 -8.52 26.18 -35.19
N LEU A 47 -7.95 25.51 -34.19
CA LEU A 47 -6.52 25.18 -34.16
C LEU A 47 -6.15 24.20 -35.28
N ALA A 48 -6.99 23.20 -35.58
CA ALA A 48 -6.79 22.29 -36.70
C ALA A 48 -6.90 23.00 -38.07
N GLY A 49 -7.78 24.00 -38.17
CA GLY A 49 -7.85 24.92 -39.31
C GLY A 49 -6.56 25.74 -39.47
N TRP A 50 -6.01 26.26 -38.38
CA TRP A 50 -4.71 26.93 -38.37
C TRP A 50 -3.56 26.00 -38.80
N CYS A 51 -3.52 24.77 -38.28
CA CYS A 51 -2.56 23.74 -38.70
C CYS A 51 -2.63 23.47 -40.21
N THR A 52 -3.84 23.47 -40.78
CA THR A 52 -4.01 23.35 -42.25
C THR A 52 -3.34 24.51 -42.98
N ARG A 53 -3.59 25.76 -42.56
CA ARG A 53 -3.00 26.96 -43.17
C ARG A 53 -1.47 26.98 -43.06
N LYS A 54 -0.93 26.47 -41.95
CA LYS A 54 0.51 26.34 -41.68
C LYS A 54 1.14 25.05 -42.21
N LYS A 55 0.39 24.19 -42.92
CA LYS A 55 0.90 22.91 -43.45
C LYS A 55 1.46 21.98 -42.35
N LEU A 56 0.85 22.00 -41.16
CA LEU A 56 1.11 21.09 -40.03
C LEU A 56 0.10 19.94 -40.03
N PHE A 57 0.18 19.06 -41.04
CA PHE A 57 -0.84 18.03 -41.27
C PHE A 57 -0.81 16.88 -40.25
N ALA A 58 0.35 16.55 -39.67
CA ALA A 58 0.46 15.55 -38.60
C ALA A 58 -0.12 16.07 -37.29
N ALA A 59 0.25 17.29 -36.91
CA ALA A 59 -0.37 17.98 -35.78
C ALA A 59 -1.91 18.07 -35.92
N ARG A 60 -2.40 18.47 -37.10
CA ARG A 60 -3.84 18.50 -37.40
C ARG A 60 -4.51 17.15 -37.19
N ALA A 61 -3.90 16.07 -37.68
CA ALA A 61 -4.43 14.73 -37.47
C ALA A 61 -4.45 14.36 -35.99
N GLY A 62 -3.46 14.80 -35.20
CA GLY A 62 -3.47 14.67 -33.74
C GLY A 62 -4.69 15.36 -33.10
N LEU A 63 -4.94 16.63 -33.46
CA LEU A 63 -6.10 17.39 -32.95
C LEU A 63 -7.44 16.75 -33.33
N TRP A 64 -7.56 16.21 -34.55
CA TRP A 64 -8.76 15.47 -34.95
C TRP A 64 -8.96 14.17 -34.20
N ARG A 65 -7.89 13.48 -33.78
CA ARG A 65 -8.05 12.34 -32.88
C ARG A 65 -8.54 12.80 -31.52
N SER A 66 -7.97 13.89 -30.97
CA SER A 66 -8.45 14.46 -29.71
C SER A 66 -9.93 14.81 -29.77
N VAL A 67 -10.43 15.43 -30.85
CA VAL A 67 -11.88 15.69 -31.01
C VAL A 67 -12.70 14.40 -30.95
N LEU A 68 -12.25 13.33 -31.61
CA LEU A 68 -12.95 12.03 -31.60
C LEU A 68 -12.93 11.30 -30.25
N GLU A 69 -12.07 11.70 -29.30
CA GLU A 69 -12.12 11.19 -27.92
C GLU A 69 -13.30 11.79 -27.12
N PHE A 70 -13.85 12.94 -27.56
CA PHE A 70 -14.95 13.63 -26.89
C PHE A 70 -16.28 13.55 -27.67
N ASP A 71 -16.21 13.55 -29.00
CA ASP A 71 -17.35 13.36 -29.90
C ASP A 71 -16.94 12.36 -30.98
N ASP A 72 -17.27 11.09 -30.75
CA ASP A 72 -16.89 10.00 -31.63
C ASP A 72 -17.53 10.12 -33.02
N ASP A 73 -18.67 10.81 -33.16
CA ASP A 73 -19.38 10.98 -34.43
C ASP A 73 -19.09 12.30 -35.15
N HIS A 74 -18.12 13.08 -34.64
CA HIS A 74 -17.76 14.38 -35.19
C HIS A 74 -17.37 14.32 -36.68
N GLU A 75 -18.27 14.79 -37.55
CA GLU A 75 -18.19 14.63 -39.01
C GLU A 75 -16.91 15.21 -39.61
N GLN A 76 -16.55 16.44 -39.20
CA GLN A 76 -15.36 17.12 -39.68
C GLN A 76 -14.06 16.41 -39.30
N ALA A 77 -13.90 16.00 -38.03
CA ALA A 77 -12.73 15.27 -37.57
C ALA A 77 -12.57 13.92 -38.30
N ARG A 78 -13.66 13.17 -38.47
CA ARG A 78 -13.66 11.90 -39.23
C ARG A 78 -13.24 12.10 -40.68
N ARG A 79 -13.80 13.09 -41.38
CA ARG A 79 -13.36 13.46 -42.73
C ARG A 79 -11.90 13.90 -42.76
N GLY A 80 -11.47 14.68 -41.77
CA GLY A 80 -10.10 15.16 -41.61
C GLY A 80 -9.07 14.04 -41.43
N LEU A 81 -9.49 12.92 -40.83
CA LEU A 81 -8.72 11.67 -40.68
C LEU A 81 -8.91 10.69 -41.85
N GLY A 82 -9.75 11.02 -42.83
CA GLY A 82 -9.96 10.23 -44.04
C GLY A 82 -10.99 9.09 -43.91
N PHE A 83 -11.81 9.10 -42.85
CA PHE A 83 -12.97 8.21 -42.77
C PHE A 83 -13.98 8.57 -43.85
N LYS A 84 -14.77 7.58 -44.28
CA LYS A 84 -15.85 7.75 -45.25
C LYS A 84 -17.09 7.03 -44.75
N ARG A 85 -18.27 7.60 -44.99
CA ARG A 85 -19.52 6.88 -44.75
C ARG A 85 -19.74 5.81 -45.82
N ASN A 86 -20.07 4.59 -45.38
CA ASN A 86 -20.51 3.52 -46.27
C ASN A 86 -21.98 3.75 -46.71
N ARG A 87 -22.58 2.77 -47.39
CA ARG A 87 -23.99 2.85 -47.81
C ARG A 87 -24.95 2.88 -46.61
N ASP A 88 -24.55 2.28 -45.50
CA ASP A 88 -25.31 2.18 -44.25
C ASP A 88 -25.10 3.40 -43.33
N GLN A 89 -24.45 4.46 -43.83
CA GLN A 89 -24.11 5.69 -43.09
C GLN A 89 -23.09 5.50 -41.95
N GLU A 90 -22.51 4.32 -41.79
CA GLU A 90 -21.47 4.07 -40.80
C GLU A 90 -20.11 4.60 -41.27
N TRP A 91 -19.34 5.13 -40.32
CA TRP A 91 -18.00 5.63 -40.59
C TRP A 91 -16.97 4.50 -40.75
N VAL A 92 -16.43 4.36 -41.97
CA VAL A 92 -15.39 3.38 -42.28
C VAL A 92 -14.02 4.04 -42.30
N ALA A 93 -13.12 3.53 -41.46
CA ALA A 93 -11.73 3.96 -41.40
C ALA A 93 -11.00 3.68 -42.74
N PRO A 94 -10.01 4.51 -43.13
CA PRO A 94 -9.23 4.24 -44.33
C PRO A 94 -8.40 2.96 -44.17
N ARG A 95 -8.44 2.07 -45.17
CA ARG A 95 -7.66 0.81 -45.18
C ARG A 95 -6.16 0.99 -44.93
N LYS A 96 -5.61 2.12 -45.35
CA LYS A 96 -4.22 2.51 -45.12
C LYS A 96 -4.20 3.98 -44.68
N PRO A 97 -4.21 4.26 -43.37
CA PRO A 97 -4.11 5.61 -42.86
C PRO A 97 -2.85 6.28 -43.42
N ARG A 98 -2.99 7.46 -44.04
CA ARG A 98 -1.82 8.25 -44.44
C ARG A 98 -1.19 8.81 -43.18
N VAL A 99 0.15 8.71 -43.06
CA VAL A 99 0.91 9.40 -42.02
C VAL A 99 1.38 10.74 -42.62
N PRO A 100 0.63 11.83 -42.41
CA PRO A 100 1.04 13.14 -42.89
C PRO A 100 2.37 13.59 -42.25
N ARG A 101 3.01 14.59 -42.85
CA ARG A 101 4.21 15.25 -42.33
C ARG A 101 3.93 16.73 -42.13
N ASP A 102 4.57 17.31 -41.13
CA ASP A 102 4.54 18.76 -40.88
C ASP A 102 5.66 19.45 -41.67
N PHE A 103 5.31 20.51 -42.40
CA PHE A 103 6.25 21.18 -43.30
C PHE A 103 6.78 22.52 -42.75
N ASP A 104 6.01 23.22 -41.92
CA ASP A 104 6.41 24.51 -41.34
C ASP A 104 7.03 24.33 -39.95
N LYS A 105 8.37 24.26 -39.89
CA LYS A 105 9.09 24.08 -38.63
C LYS A 105 8.92 25.25 -37.65
N ARG A 106 8.64 26.48 -38.13
CA ARG A 106 8.45 27.64 -37.25
C ARG A 106 7.10 27.58 -36.58
N ALA A 107 6.05 27.32 -37.36
CA ALA A 107 4.71 27.14 -36.80
C ALA A 107 4.64 25.93 -35.86
N LEU A 108 5.42 24.87 -36.10
CA LEU A 108 5.46 23.72 -35.21
C LEU A 108 5.95 24.07 -33.80
N VAL A 109 6.83 25.07 -33.65
CA VAL A 109 7.29 25.58 -32.34
C VAL A 109 6.18 26.38 -31.62
N GLU A 110 5.30 27.06 -32.36
CA GLU A 110 4.16 27.80 -31.80
C GLU A 110 3.01 26.88 -31.35
N LEU A 111 2.89 25.69 -31.95
CA LEU A 111 1.76 24.80 -31.75
C LEU A 111 1.49 24.43 -30.28
N PRO A 112 2.49 24.04 -29.45
CA PRO A 112 2.25 23.72 -28.04
C PRO A 112 1.61 24.87 -27.28
N GLY A 113 2.07 26.10 -27.48
CA GLY A 113 1.49 27.29 -26.83
C GLY A 113 0.04 27.53 -27.22
N ARG A 114 -0.28 27.44 -28.52
CA ARG A 114 -1.66 27.57 -29.00
C ARG A 114 -2.57 26.45 -28.53
N LYS A 115 -2.05 25.21 -28.45
CA LYS A 115 -2.81 24.08 -27.91
C LYS A 115 -3.09 24.29 -26.42
N HIS A 116 -2.08 24.74 -25.66
CA HIS A 116 -2.23 25.05 -24.25
C HIS A 116 -3.27 26.15 -24.01
N GLU A 117 -3.30 27.22 -24.81
CA GLU A 117 -4.34 28.26 -24.73
C GLU A 117 -5.76 27.69 -24.84
N VAL A 118 -6.00 26.76 -25.78
CA VAL A 118 -7.31 26.11 -25.95
C VAL A 118 -7.62 25.15 -24.80
N VAL A 119 -6.66 24.28 -24.45
CA VAL A 119 -6.87 23.23 -23.44
C VAL A 119 -6.98 23.79 -22.03
N SER A 120 -6.23 24.85 -21.69
CA SER A 120 -6.26 25.47 -20.35
C SER A 120 -7.62 26.07 -20.01
N VAL A 121 -8.31 26.69 -20.97
CA VAL A 121 -9.67 27.22 -20.75
C VAL A 121 -10.64 26.09 -20.38
N PHE A 122 -10.59 24.98 -21.12
CA PHE A 122 -11.41 23.79 -20.81
C PHE A 122 -11.03 23.20 -19.44
N ARG A 123 -9.74 23.01 -19.18
CA ARG A 123 -9.22 22.50 -17.91
C ARG A 123 -9.71 23.33 -16.73
N ASP A 124 -9.52 24.65 -16.77
CA ASP A 124 -9.85 25.53 -15.65
C ASP A 124 -11.36 25.49 -15.34
N ARG A 125 -12.19 25.47 -16.40
CA ARG A 125 -13.64 25.32 -16.25
C ARG A 125 -14.03 23.96 -15.67
N VAL A 126 -13.46 22.86 -16.16
CA VAL A 126 -13.76 21.51 -15.67
C VAL A 126 -13.29 21.31 -14.24
N LEU A 127 -12.11 21.82 -13.87
CA LEU A 127 -11.62 21.76 -12.50
C LEU A 127 -12.50 22.58 -11.54
N ALA A 128 -13.01 23.74 -11.98
CA ALA A 128 -13.99 24.51 -11.21
C ALA A 128 -15.29 23.73 -11.01
N LEU A 129 -15.82 23.07 -12.06
CA LEU A 129 -17.00 22.21 -11.95
C LEU A 129 -16.79 21.03 -10.99
N LEU A 130 -15.63 20.38 -11.05
CA LEU A 130 -15.30 19.29 -10.13
C LEU A 130 -15.24 19.75 -8.67
N ALA A 131 -14.74 20.96 -8.41
CA ALA A 131 -14.71 21.54 -7.07
C ALA A 131 -16.11 21.95 -6.59
N GLU A 132 -16.95 22.51 -7.47
CA GLU A 132 -18.32 22.91 -7.15
C GLU A 132 -19.23 21.70 -6.81
N HIS A 133 -19.01 20.57 -7.48
CA HIS A 133 -19.85 19.37 -7.37
C HIS A 133 -19.16 18.19 -6.65
N GLU A 134 -18.07 18.43 -5.91
CA GLU A 134 -17.23 17.37 -5.31
C GLU A 134 -18.03 16.36 -4.48
N THR A 135 -19.00 16.82 -3.68
CA THR A 135 -19.83 15.96 -2.82
C THR A 135 -20.97 15.26 -3.55
N ALA A 136 -21.30 15.68 -4.76
CA ALA A 136 -22.43 15.16 -5.54
C ALA A 136 -22.00 14.10 -6.55
N LEU A 137 -20.73 14.11 -6.95
CA LEU A 137 -20.20 13.23 -7.97
C LEU A 137 -19.71 11.90 -7.40
N GLU A 138 -19.96 10.84 -8.14
CA GLU A 138 -19.27 9.57 -7.92
C GLU A 138 -17.76 9.76 -8.16
N ILE A 139 -16.93 9.20 -7.27
CA ILE A 139 -15.47 9.33 -7.33
C ILE A 139 -14.91 8.88 -8.69
N GLU A 140 -15.43 7.76 -9.24
CA GLU A 140 -15.02 7.26 -10.55
C GLU A 140 -15.36 8.24 -11.69
N ARG A 141 -16.48 8.96 -11.59
CA ARG A 141 -16.84 9.97 -12.60
C ARG A 141 -15.89 11.16 -12.53
N ALA A 142 -15.65 11.70 -11.34
CA ALA A 142 -14.71 12.81 -11.13
C ALA A 142 -13.29 12.45 -11.60
N ARG A 143 -12.88 11.19 -11.43
CA ARG A 143 -11.61 10.66 -11.93
C ARG A 143 -11.60 10.55 -13.46
N ALA A 144 -12.62 9.98 -14.07
CA ALA A 144 -12.72 9.85 -15.53
C ALA A 144 -12.60 11.21 -16.24
N VAL A 145 -13.18 12.25 -15.65
CA VAL A 145 -13.06 13.63 -16.16
C VAL A 145 -11.63 14.16 -16.06
N ARG A 146 -10.92 13.90 -14.96
CA ARG A 146 -9.47 14.24 -14.85
C ARG A 146 -8.62 13.44 -15.85
N ASP A 147 -8.96 12.17 -16.09
CA ASP A 147 -8.28 11.35 -17.10
C ASP A 147 -8.47 11.93 -18.51
N GLN A 148 -9.67 12.46 -18.84
CA GLN A 148 -9.91 13.17 -20.10
C GLN A 148 -9.03 14.42 -20.27
N LEU A 149 -8.80 15.19 -19.20
CA LEU A 149 -7.89 16.34 -19.24
C LEU A 149 -6.45 15.90 -19.57
N LEU A 150 -5.98 14.78 -19.02
CA LEU A 150 -4.64 14.26 -19.30
C LEU A 150 -4.50 13.59 -20.67
N VAL A 151 -5.61 13.18 -21.31
CA VAL A 151 -5.58 12.77 -22.72
C VAL A 151 -5.25 13.98 -23.61
N LEU A 152 -5.76 15.17 -23.27
CA LEU A 152 -5.48 16.40 -24.01
C LEU A 152 -4.07 16.92 -23.76
N ASP A 153 -3.66 16.97 -22.49
CA ASP A 153 -2.33 17.42 -22.07
C ASP A 153 -1.76 16.46 -21.00
N PRO A 154 -0.98 15.44 -21.41
CA PRO A 154 -0.41 14.46 -20.49
C PRO A 154 0.52 15.04 -19.43
N ASP A 155 1.05 16.25 -19.66
CA ASP A 155 1.99 16.93 -18.79
C ASP A 155 1.35 18.11 -18.02
N ASP A 156 0.02 18.21 -18.02
CA ASP A 156 -0.67 19.27 -17.30
C ASP A 156 -0.39 19.20 -15.79
N GLU A 157 0.45 20.12 -15.32
CA GLU A 157 0.93 20.16 -13.94
C GLU A 157 -0.21 20.34 -12.92
N VAL A 158 -1.25 21.09 -13.26
CA VAL A 158 -2.38 21.34 -12.36
C VAL A 158 -3.18 20.06 -12.16
N VAL A 159 -3.51 19.36 -13.24
CA VAL A 159 -4.27 18.10 -13.18
C VAL A 159 -3.44 16.99 -12.53
N ARG A 160 -2.15 16.88 -12.87
CA ARG A 160 -1.22 15.90 -12.27
C ARG A 160 -1.08 16.12 -10.77
N THR A 161 -0.82 17.37 -10.34
CA THR A 161 -0.73 17.73 -8.92
C THR A 161 -2.05 17.48 -8.20
N GLY A 162 -3.19 17.80 -8.83
CA GLY A 162 -4.51 17.50 -8.29
C GLY A 162 -4.81 16.00 -8.10
N ARG A 163 -4.08 15.12 -8.79
CA ARG A 163 -4.12 13.65 -8.57
C ARG A 163 -3.12 13.17 -7.51
N GLY A 164 -2.37 14.09 -6.91
CA GLY A 164 -1.28 13.79 -6.00
C GLY A 164 -0.06 13.20 -6.69
N GLU A 165 0.16 13.54 -7.97
CA GLU A 165 1.37 13.19 -8.70
C GLU A 165 2.41 14.31 -8.60
N VAL A 166 3.68 13.95 -8.69
CA VAL A 166 4.82 14.88 -8.68
C VAL A 166 5.77 14.55 -9.82
N ARG A 167 6.47 15.57 -10.31
CA ARG A 167 7.45 15.40 -11.39
C ARG A 167 8.79 14.92 -10.81
N ARG A 168 9.26 13.77 -11.27
CA ARG A 168 10.57 13.19 -10.91
C ARG A 168 11.37 12.90 -12.18
N GLY A 169 12.29 13.79 -12.52
CA GLY A 169 13.00 13.74 -13.80
C GLY A 169 12.06 14.06 -14.97
N ASP A 170 11.98 13.17 -15.93
CA ASP A 170 11.12 13.27 -17.11
C ASP A 170 9.76 12.57 -16.95
N ARG A 171 9.46 12.02 -15.77
CA ARG A 171 8.22 11.27 -15.50
C ARG A 171 7.38 11.90 -14.39
N TRP A 172 6.06 11.73 -14.51
CA TRP A 172 5.10 11.95 -13.43
C TRP A 172 4.93 10.65 -12.65
N VAL A 173 5.21 10.72 -11.35
CA VAL A 173 5.06 9.59 -10.42
C VAL A 173 4.08 9.98 -9.31
N LEU A 174 3.58 9.01 -8.56
CA LEU A 174 2.82 9.33 -7.35
C LEU A 174 3.70 10.11 -6.35
N GLY A 175 3.11 11.08 -5.65
CA GLY A 175 3.80 11.77 -4.56
C GLY A 175 4.29 10.80 -3.49
N GLU A 176 3.55 9.72 -3.26
CA GLU A 176 3.94 8.60 -2.41
C GLU A 176 5.21 7.92 -2.87
N THR A 177 5.37 7.70 -4.19
CA THR A 177 6.57 7.08 -4.75
C THR A 177 7.79 7.97 -4.49
N SER A 178 7.67 9.28 -4.69
CA SER A 178 8.77 10.22 -4.42
C SER A 178 9.18 10.22 -2.94
N ARG A 179 8.21 10.38 -2.02
CA ARG A 179 8.48 10.36 -0.57
C ARG A 179 9.06 9.03 -0.10
N ALA A 180 8.51 7.92 -0.58
CA ALA A 180 9.00 6.59 -0.27
C ALA A 180 10.45 6.41 -0.73
N ALA A 181 10.78 6.84 -1.94
CA ALA A 181 12.14 6.74 -2.45
C ALA A 181 13.14 7.56 -1.62
N GLU A 182 12.77 8.77 -1.18
CA GLU A 182 13.60 9.59 -0.30
C GLU A 182 13.83 8.91 1.05
N ARG A 183 12.77 8.38 1.68
CA ARG A 183 12.85 7.72 3.00
C ARG A 183 13.64 6.41 2.95
N ARG A 184 13.46 5.59 1.92
CA ARG A 184 14.18 4.30 1.76
C ARG A 184 15.70 4.43 1.81
N VAL A 185 16.26 5.54 1.31
CA VAL A 185 17.71 5.77 1.38
C VAL A 185 18.22 5.74 2.82
N GLY A 186 17.39 6.17 3.79
CA GLY A 186 17.74 6.20 5.20
C GLY A 186 17.55 4.88 5.96
N PHE A 187 16.71 3.96 5.47
CA PHE A 187 16.30 2.78 6.26
C PHE A 187 17.43 1.79 6.52
N SER A 188 18.15 1.37 5.48
CA SER A 188 19.27 0.43 5.67
C SER A 188 20.41 1.00 6.53
N PRO A 189 20.86 2.26 6.32
CA PRO A 189 21.81 2.90 7.24
C PRO A 189 21.29 3.01 8.67
N LEU A 190 20.00 3.34 8.85
CA LEU A 190 19.38 3.42 10.17
C LEU A 190 19.35 2.05 10.87
N ALA A 191 18.85 1.02 10.20
CA ALA A 191 18.82 -0.35 10.72
C ALA A 191 20.20 -0.81 11.17
N ARG A 192 21.24 -0.62 10.33
CA ARG A 192 22.62 -0.93 10.68
C ARG A 192 23.10 -0.16 11.91
N LYS A 193 22.91 1.16 11.94
CA LYS A 193 23.27 2.01 13.08
C LYS A 193 22.64 1.51 14.38
N LEU A 194 21.36 1.13 14.35
CA LEU A 194 20.64 0.66 15.53
C LEU A 194 21.10 -0.72 15.99
N LEU A 195 21.40 -1.63 15.06
CA LEU A 195 21.97 -2.95 15.37
C LEU A 195 23.37 -2.84 15.97
N ASP A 196 24.23 -2.00 15.39
CA ASP A 196 25.60 -1.79 15.85
C ASP A 196 25.63 -1.00 17.17
N GLY A 197 24.65 -0.12 17.39
CA GLY A 197 24.49 0.70 18.60
C GLY A 197 23.76 0.01 19.74
N ALA A 198 23.28 -1.23 19.57
CA ALA A 198 22.57 -1.95 20.62
C ALA A 198 23.48 -2.18 21.85
N PRO A 199 22.99 -1.95 23.08
CA PRO A 199 23.79 -2.15 24.30
C PRO A 199 24.36 -3.57 24.39
N ALA A 200 25.57 -3.67 24.95
CA ALA A 200 26.25 -4.95 25.09
C ALA A 200 25.45 -5.92 26.01
N PRO A 201 25.32 -7.20 25.62
CA PRO A 201 24.63 -8.20 26.42
C PRO A 201 25.39 -8.47 27.73
N VAL A 202 24.66 -8.50 28.84
CA VAL A 202 25.16 -9.05 30.10
C VAL A 202 24.60 -10.44 30.33
N THR A 203 25.43 -11.35 30.86
CA THR A 203 24.95 -12.67 31.27
C THR A 203 24.15 -12.53 32.56
N VAL A 204 22.98 -13.15 32.56
CA VAL A 204 22.10 -13.26 33.73
C VAL A 204 21.88 -14.73 34.06
N THR A 205 21.36 -15.03 35.24
CA THR A 205 20.95 -16.39 35.61
C THR A 205 19.47 -16.61 35.31
N PRO A 206 19.07 -17.86 34.97
CA PRO A 206 17.66 -18.24 35.00
C PRO A 206 17.03 -17.90 36.36
N ASN A 207 15.83 -17.35 36.36
CA ASN A 207 15.03 -17.16 37.56
C ASN A 207 14.32 -18.48 37.95
N ALA A 208 13.65 -18.49 39.11
CA ALA A 208 12.99 -19.70 39.62
C ALA A 208 11.91 -20.25 38.67
N ARG A 209 11.20 -19.38 37.94
CA ARG A 209 10.20 -19.77 36.93
C ARG A 209 10.87 -20.46 35.74
N GLU A 210 11.94 -19.87 35.21
CA GLU A 210 12.71 -20.40 34.09
C GLU A 210 13.41 -21.73 34.44
N GLY A 211 13.79 -21.93 35.71
CA GLY A 211 14.29 -23.21 36.21
C GLY A 211 13.24 -24.32 36.25
N ALA A 212 11.95 -23.97 36.34
CA ALA A 212 10.85 -24.95 36.35
C ALA A 212 10.53 -25.52 34.96
N PHE A 213 11.06 -24.92 33.88
CA PHE A 213 10.87 -25.43 32.52
C PHE A 213 11.68 -26.71 32.23
N ASP A 214 12.61 -27.06 33.12
CA ASP A 214 13.47 -28.26 33.00
C ASP A 214 14.34 -28.25 31.72
N LEU A 215 14.67 -27.06 31.22
CA LEU A 215 15.49 -26.88 30.02
C LEU A 215 16.96 -26.64 30.39
N GLU A 216 17.87 -27.17 29.58
CA GLU A 216 19.30 -26.90 29.70
C GLU A 216 19.66 -25.59 28.98
N TRP A 217 19.59 -24.48 29.72
CA TRP A 217 19.90 -23.16 29.18
C TRP A 217 21.38 -23.05 28.82
N THR A 218 21.67 -22.89 27.52
CA THR A 218 23.03 -22.68 27.04
C THR A 218 23.53 -21.27 27.37
N ALA A 219 22.63 -20.29 27.31
CA ALA A 219 22.90 -18.93 27.76
C ALA A 219 21.62 -18.16 28.12
N CYS A 220 21.78 -17.19 29.01
CA CYS A 220 20.74 -16.24 29.40
C CYS A 220 21.37 -14.84 29.37
N LEU A 221 20.81 -13.96 28.54
CA LEU A 221 21.35 -12.64 28.25
C LEU A 221 20.31 -11.58 28.58
N SER A 222 20.78 -10.39 28.96
CA SER A 222 19.92 -9.22 29.10
C SER A 222 20.64 -7.96 28.65
N ALA A 223 19.89 -7.02 28.08
CA ALA A 223 20.35 -5.66 27.81
C ALA A 223 19.13 -4.76 27.60
N GLY A 224 19.22 -3.50 28.05
CA GLY A 224 18.22 -2.47 27.74
C GLY A 224 16.77 -2.83 28.07
N GLY A 225 16.53 -3.58 29.14
CA GLY A 225 15.19 -4.03 29.57
C GLY A 225 14.69 -5.31 28.90
N VAL A 226 15.42 -5.87 27.93
CA VAL A 226 15.05 -7.13 27.25
C VAL A 226 15.86 -8.29 27.84
N ARG A 227 15.20 -9.43 28.04
CA ARG A 227 15.85 -10.71 28.40
C ARG A 227 15.70 -11.70 27.24
N VAL A 228 16.78 -12.44 26.96
CA VAL A 228 16.76 -13.53 25.96
C VAL A 228 17.40 -14.77 26.59
N LEU A 229 16.66 -15.87 26.59
CA LEU A 229 17.12 -17.18 27.06
C LEU A 229 17.05 -18.17 25.90
N GLY A 230 17.94 -19.16 25.90
CA GLY A 230 17.79 -20.23 24.94
C GLY A 230 18.69 -21.43 25.17
N THR A 231 18.37 -22.46 24.43
CA THR A 231 19.11 -23.73 24.32
C THR A 231 19.98 -23.76 23.06
N CYS A 232 19.95 -22.70 22.25
CA CYS A 232 20.85 -22.48 21.13
C CYS A 232 22.14 -21.75 21.55
N GLY A 233 23.07 -21.61 20.61
CA GLY A 233 24.38 -21.01 20.86
C GLY A 233 24.29 -19.54 21.29
N ARG A 234 25.24 -19.11 22.13
CA ARG A 234 25.30 -17.73 22.66
C ARG A 234 25.26 -16.67 21.57
N GLU A 235 25.98 -16.86 20.46
CA GLU A 235 26.04 -15.89 19.35
C GLU A 235 24.66 -15.62 18.74
N GLU A 236 23.82 -16.65 18.65
CA GLU A 236 22.44 -16.51 18.16
C GLU A 236 21.58 -15.70 19.13
N LEU A 237 21.68 -15.97 20.43
CA LEU A 237 20.96 -15.21 21.45
C LEU A 237 21.40 -13.74 21.50
N GLU A 238 22.70 -13.47 21.31
CA GLU A 238 23.20 -12.09 21.19
C GLU A 238 22.59 -11.39 19.97
N ARG A 239 22.49 -12.09 18.84
CA ARG A 239 21.85 -11.55 17.62
C ARG A 239 20.37 -11.27 17.84
N ILE A 240 19.62 -12.19 18.44
CA ILE A 240 18.20 -12.02 18.77
C ILE A 240 18.01 -10.79 19.67
N LEU A 241 18.79 -10.68 20.74
CA LEU A 241 18.72 -9.55 21.67
C LEU A 241 19.00 -8.21 20.98
N ARG A 242 20.04 -8.14 20.14
CA ARG A 242 20.35 -6.93 19.37
C ARG A 242 19.22 -6.55 18.42
N VAL A 243 18.64 -7.52 17.71
CA VAL A 243 17.50 -7.26 16.80
C VAL A 243 16.31 -6.71 17.55
N LEU A 244 15.92 -7.31 18.68
CA LEU A 244 14.80 -6.82 19.50
C LEU A 244 15.02 -5.37 19.97
N LEU A 245 16.23 -5.05 20.46
CA LEU A 245 16.56 -3.70 20.90
C LEU A 245 16.61 -2.68 19.75
N ALA A 246 17.16 -3.08 18.61
CA ALA A 246 17.20 -2.26 17.40
C ALA A 246 15.78 -2.03 16.88
N GLN A 247 14.91 -3.03 16.96
CA GLN A 247 13.53 -2.96 16.52
C GLN A 247 12.70 -1.95 17.30
N ARG A 248 12.80 -1.95 18.64
CA ARG A 248 12.19 -0.90 19.48
C ARG A 248 12.59 0.48 19.00
N SER A 249 13.88 0.69 18.81
CA SER A 249 14.44 1.99 18.42
C SER A 249 14.02 2.37 16.99
N PHE A 250 14.00 1.41 16.07
CA PHE A 250 13.65 1.60 14.67
C PHE A 250 12.19 2.01 14.52
N VAL A 251 11.29 1.30 15.20
CA VAL A 251 9.85 1.61 15.21
C VAL A 251 9.59 3.00 15.77
N ASN A 252 10.22 3.35 16.91
CA ASN A 252 10.08 4.67 17.51
C ASN A 252 10.56 5.79 16.57
N GLU A 253 11.70 5.60 15.90
CA GLU A 253 12.25 6.60 14.98
C GLU A 253 11.44 6.70 13.67
N VAL A 254 11.05 5.58 13.08
CA VAL A 254 10.39 5.55 11.77
C VAL A 254 8.91 5.95 11.84
N MET A 255 8.23 5.58 12.93
CA MET A 255 6.79 5.79 13.12
C MET A 255 6.47 6.93 14.10
N GLY A 256 7.49 7.57 14.69
CA GLY A 256 7.31 8.65 15.66
C GLY A 256 6.61 8.20 16.94
N LEU A 257 7.06 7.07 17.50
CA LEU A 257 6.46 6.44 18.68
C LEU A 257 7.38 6.54 19.90
N GLU A 258 6.78 6.32 21.06
CA GLU A 258 7.47 6.15 22.34
C GLU A 258 7.13 4.76 22.93
N ALA A 259 7.22 3.72 22.10
CA ALA A 259 6.95 2.34 22.51
C ALA A 259 8.16 1.75 23.25
N ASP A 260 7.91 0.93 24.27
CA ASP A 260 8.95 0.16 24.94
C ASP A 260 8.50 -1.28 25.21
N PHE A 261 9.47 -2.16 25.43
CA PHE A 261 9.16 -3.46 25.97
C PHE A 261 8.82 -3.33 27.46
N PRO A 262 7.83 -4.09 27.96
CA PRO A 262 7.58 -4.13 29.40
C PRO A 262 8.81 -4.68 30.12
N ALA A 263 9.05 -4.24 31.36
CA ALA A 263 10.25 -4.63 32.13
C ALA A 263 10.40 -6.15 32.36
N SER A 264 9.31 -6.91 32.22
CA SER A 264 9.29 -8.37 32.30
C SER A 264 9.37 -9.09 30.95
N PHE A 265 9.55 -8.37 29.84
CA PHE A 265 9.64 -8.95 28.50
C PHE A 265 10.81 -9.93 28.39
N THR A 266 10.50 -11.15 27.98
CA THR A 266 11.48 -12.22 27.84
C THR A 266 11.24 -13.01 26.57
N ALA A 267 12.29 -13.16 25.75
CA ALA A 267 12.27 -13.99 24.56
C ALA A 267 12.99 -15.32 24.79
N TYR A 268 12.40 -16.43 24.36
CA TYR A 268 12.95 -17.77 24.48
C TYR A 268 13.22 -18.38 23.11
N ALA A 269 14.47 -18.78 22.84
CA ALA A 269 14.89 -19.43 21.61
C ALA A 269 15.26 -20.90 21.87
N LEU A 270 14.43 -21.82 21.37
CA LEU A 270 14.53 -23.25 21.64
C LEU A 270 14.88 -24.02 20.35
N THR A 271 15.73 -25.03 20.42
CA THR A 271 16.32 -25.68 19.23
C THR A 271 15.44 -26.72 18.56
N ASP A 272 14.33 -27.13 19.19
CA ASP A 272 13.49 -28.21 18.67
C ASP A 272 12.10 -28.23 19.31
N ASP A 273 11.20 -29.00 18.70
CA ASP A 273 9.81 -29.17 19.12
C ASP A 273 9.66 -29.79 20.51
N ASP A 274 10.62 -30.63 20.95
CA ASP A 274 10.53 -31.27 22.26
C ASP A 274 10.70 -30.26 23.38
N GLN A 275 11.71 -29.40 23.25
CA GLN A 275 11.93 -28.29 24.16
C GLN A 275 10.76 -27.30 24.14
N GLY A 276 10.19 -27.02 22.96
CA GLY A 276 8.96 -26.22 22.81
C GLY A 276 7.80 -26.80 23.61
N ARG A 277 7.54 -28.10 23.49
CA ARG A 277 6.49 -28.80 24.28
C ARG A 277 6.75 -28.73 25.78
N ARG A 278 7.99 -28.96 26.23
CA ARG A 278 8.36 -28.87 27.66
C ARG A 278 8.15 -27.46 28.22
N PHE A 279 8.57 -26.44 27.47
CA PHE A 279 8.32 -25.04 27.81
C PHE A 279 6.82 -24.77 27.97
N VAL A 280 6.02 -25.11 26.96
CA VAL A 280 4.56 -24.86 26.96
C VAL A 280 3.85 -25.61 28.10
N ALA A 281 4.24 -26.85 28.36
CA ALA A 281 3.68 -27.64 29.46
C ALA A 281 3.98 -27.03 30.83
N ALA A 282 5.19 -26.50 31.03
CA ALA A 282 5.65 -25.94 32.30
C ALA A 282 5.33 -24.45 32.49
N HIS A 283 4.89 -23.73 31.45
CA HIS A 283 4.63 -22.29 31.54
C HIS A 283 3.43 -22.00 32.46
N PRO A 284 3.58 -21.15 33.50
CA PRO A 284 2.53 -20.94 34.51
C PRO A 284 1.28 -20.25 33.94
N ASP A 285 1.46 -19.38 32.95
CA ASP A 285 0.35 -18.62 32.35
C ASP A 285 -0.34 -19.36 31.18
N ALA A 286 0.20 -20.52 30.77
CA ALA A 286 -0.40 -21.32 29.71
C ALA A 286 -1.41 -22.32 30.29
N ASP A 287 -2.69 -22.00 30.21
CA ASP A 287 -3.76 -22.96 30.52
C ASP A 287 -3.85 -24.10 29.46
N GLU A 288 -4.64 -25.14 29.72
CA GLU A 288 -4.78 -26.30 28.82
C GLU A 288 -5.29 -25.94 27.41
N ARG A 289 -6.03 -24.83 27.27
CA ARG A 289 -6.48 -24.35 25.96
C ARG A 289 -5.32 -23.68 25.23
N ILE A 290 -4.57 -22.82 25.90
CA ILE A 290 -3.38 -22.14 25.36
C ILE A 290 -2.32 -23.18 24.97
N ARG A 291 -2.06 -24.17 25.81
CA ARG A 291 -1.08 -25.24 25.51
C ARG A 291 -1.40 -25.96 24.20
N ARG A 292 -2.62 -26.45 24.04
CA ARG A 292 -3.07 -27.14 22.81
C ARG A 292 -3.06 -26.26 21.57
N PHE A 293 -3.22 -24.95 21.73
CA PHE A 293 -3.07 -24.00 20.63
C PHE A 293 -1.59 -23.85 20.26
N MET A 294 -0.73 -23.57 21.24
CA MET A 294 0.71 -23.36 21.04
C MET A 294 1.41 -24.60 20.49
N GLU A 295 1.01 -25.82 20.86
CA GLU A 295 1.57 -27.08 20.32
C GLU A 295 1.53 -27.21 18.79
N LYS A 296 0.72 -26.40 18.11
CA LYS A 296 0.59 -26.38 16.63
C LYS A 296 1.45 -25.33 15.96
N LEU A 297 2.15 -24.53 16.74
CA LEU A 297 2.95 -23.40 16.27
C LEU A 297 4.45 -23.74 16.34
N VAL A 298 5.26 -22.86 15.77
CA VAL A 298 6.73 -22.87 15.91
C VAL A 298 7.24 -21.59 16.58
N ALA A 299 6.34 -20.64 16.83
CA ALA A 299 6.58 -19.43 17.57
C ALA A 299 5.25 -18.90 18.12
N ALA A 300 5.25 -18.34 19.32
CA ALA A 300 4.07 -17.76 19.94
C ALA A 300 4.44 -16.73 21.02
N ALA A 301 3.62 -15.69 21.16
CA ALA A 301 3.51 -14.93 22.40
C ALA A 301 2.65 -15.74 23.39
N VAL A 302 3.04 -15.79 24.66
CA VAL A 302 2.28 -16.51 25.68
C VAL A 302 1.18 -15.61 26.23
N PRO A 303 -0.11 -15.93 26.03
CA PRO A 303 -1.19 -15.09 26.53
C PRO A 303 -1.15 -14.96 28.05
N GLY A 304 -1.32 -13.74 28.55
CA GLY A 304 -1.27 -13.45 29.99
C GLY A 304 0.12 -13.15 30.54
N SER A 305 1.17 -13.22 29.72
CA SER A 305 2.53 -12.79 30.09
C SER A 305 3.17 -11.90 29.01
N HIS A 306 4.42 -11.49 29.24
CA HIS A 306 5.24 -10.79 28.25
C HIS A 306 6.33 -11.70 27.67
N ASP A 307 6.08 -13.00 27.71
CA ASP A 307 6.97 -14.02 27.21
C ASP A 307 6.67 -14.31 25.74
N VAL A 308 7.72 -14.30 24.91
CA VAL A 308 7.65 -14.76 23.52
C VAL A 308 8.60 -15.91 23.32
N VAL A 309 8.21 -16.91 22.55
CA VAL A 309 9.01 -18.11 22.37
C VAL A 309 9.00 -18.54 20.91
N SER A 310 10.13 -19.03 20.42
CA SER A 310 10.22 -19.73 19.13
C SER A 310 11.02 -21.01 19.28
N TRP A 311 10.51 -22.10 18.70
CA TRP A 311 11.14 -23.41 18.68
C TRP A 311 11.13 -23.98 17.25
N CYS A 312 12.31 -24.25 16.73
CA CYS A 312 12.57 -25.02 15.52
C CYS A 312 14.07 -25.29 15.45
N ASP A 313 14.54 -26.11 14.53
CA ASP A 313 15.97 -26.39 14.33
C ASP A 313 16.70 -25.29 13.53
N GLU A 314 15.99 -24.52 12.71
CA GLU A 314 16.57 -23.46 11.87
C GLU A 314 16.77 -22.11 12.61
N PRO A 315 18.02 -21.62 12.80
CA PRO A 315 18.28 -20.35 13.50
C PRO A 315 17.62 -19.12 12.87
N ALA A 316 17.56 -19.07 11.54
CA ALA A 316 16.96 -17.94 10.83
C ALA A 316 15.44 -17.82 11.10
N LYS A 317 14.73 -18.95 11.17
CA LYS A 317 13.31 -18.98 11.50
C LYS A 317 13.04 -18.53 12.93
N ARG A 318 13.88 -18.93 13.89
CA ARG A 318 13.79 -18.46 15.28
C ARG A 318 13.99 -16.96 15.39
N LEU A 319 15.00 -16.42 14.70
CA LEU A 319 15.27 -14.99 14.69
C LEU A 319 14.11 -14.17 14.11
N ASP A 320 13.60 -14.54 12.93
CA ASP A 320 12.47 -13.85 12.31
C ASP A 320 11.20 -13.98 13.16
N GLY A 321 10.95 -15.16 13.73
CA GLY A 321 9.82 -15.41 14.63
C GLY A 321 9.86 -14.52 15.86
N LEU A 322 10.99 -14.48 16.57
CA LEU A 322 11.14 -13.68 17.78
C LEU A 322 11.15 -12.18 17.48
N ALA A 323 11.75 -11.73 16.37
CA ALA A 323 11.66 -10.33 15.94
C ALA A 323 10.20 -9.91 15.73
N ARG A 324 9.44 -10.72 14.99
CA ARG A 324 8.01 -10.48 14.75
C ARG A 324 7.21 -10.46 16.04
N LEU A 325 7.37 -11.44 16.92
CA LEU A 325 6.65 -11.48 18.20
C LEU A 325 7.03 -10.29 19.11
N GLY A 326 8.29 -9.87 19.09
CA GLY A 326 8.71 -8.63 19.75
C GLY A 326 7.98 -7.40 19.19
N LEU A 327 7.71 -7.36 17.88
CA LEU A 327 7.02 -6.21 17.29
C LEU A 327 5.58 -6.15 17.75
N GLN A 328 4.95 -7.32 17.85
CA GLN A 328 3.60 -7.45 18.32
C GLN A 328 3.44 -6.92 19.74
N HIS A 329 4.42 -7.12 20.62
CA HIS A 329 4.40 -6.49 21.95
C HIS A 329 4.52 -4.96 21.89
N LEU A 330 5.44 -4.42 21.07
CA LEU A 330 5.57 -2.98 20.91
C LEU A 330 4.29 -2.35 20.34
N PHE A 331 3.63 -3.06 19.41
CA PHE A 331 2.40 -2.60 18.78
C PHE A 331 1.17 -2.78 19.69
N GLY A 332 1.12 -3.84 20.49
CA GLY A 332 0.11 -4.02 21.51
C GLY A 332 0.19 -2.92 22.57
N ASP A 333 1.40 -2.52 22.98
CA ASP A 333 1.61 -1.43 23.93
C ASP A 333 1.27 -0.05 23.33
N ALA A 334 1.80 0.26 22.14
CA ALA A 334 1.65 1.58 21.53
C ALA A 334 0.28 1.84 20.91
N PHE A 335 -0.39 0.78 20.44
CA PHE A 335 -1.58 0.88 19.61
C PHE A 335 -2.74 -0.01 20.04
N GLU A 336 -2.58 -0.88 21.05
CA GLU A 336 -3.60 -1.87 21.43
C GLU A 336 -3.94 -2.87 20.31
N LEU A 337 -2.98 -3.15 19.42
CA LEU A 337 -3.15 -4.13 18.34
C LEU A 337 -3.02 -5.56 18.85
N ASP A 338 -3.84 -6.45 18.28
CA ASP A 338 -3.77 -7.88 18.52
C ASP A 338 -3.89 -8.71 17.22
N GLY A 339 -4.10 -10.02 17.38
CA GLY A 339 -4.20 -10.96 16.27
C GLY A 339 -5.46 -10.80 15.41
N ASP A 340 -6.44 -10.00 15.81
CA ASP A 340 -7.65 -9.78 15.04
C ASP A 340 -7.44 -8.77 13.90
N GLN A 341 -6.48 -7.85 14.04
CA GLN A 341 -6.05 -6.95 12.95
C GLN A 341 -4.90 -7.57 12.15
N GLY A 342 -5.16 -8.75 11.57
CA GLY A 342 -4.13 -9.60 10.97
C GLY A 342 -3.26 -8.89 9.93
N TRP A 343 -3.84 -8.02 9.10
CA TRP A 343 -3.09 -7.29 8.09
C TRP A 343 -2.03 -6.36 8.68
N ALA A 344 -2.36 -5.66 9.78
CA ALA A 344 -1.45 -4.75 10.44
C ALA A 344 -0.37 -5.55 11.17
N PHE A 345 -0.81 -6.60 11.87
CA PHE A 345 0.05 -7.47 12.66
C PHE A 345 1.12 -8.16 11.80
N GLU A 346 0.70 -8.82 10.72
CA GLU A 346 1.61 -9.53 9.80
C GLU A 346 2.34 -8.58 8.85
N GLY A 347 1.64 -7.60 8.29
CA GLY A 347 2.20 -6.70 7.29
C GLY A 347 3.38 -5.91 7.82
N PHE A 348 3.19 -5.20 8.94
CA PHE A 348 4.26 -4.43 9.57
C PHE A 348 5.32 -5.34 10.20
N GLY A 349 4.92 -6.48 10.77
CA GLY A 349 5.82 -7.52 11.26
C GLY A 349 6.82 -7.96 10.21
N LEU A 350 6.34 -8.35 9.03
CA LEU A 350 7.19 -8.82 7.94
C LEU A 350 8.04 -7.70 7.34
N TYR A 351 7.48 -6.50 7.19
CA TYR A 351 8.22 -5.37 6.64
C TYR A 351 9.38 -4.95 7.54
N ILE A 352 9.14 -4.72 8.83
CA ILE A 352 10.18 -4.26 9.77
C ILE A 352 11.23 -5.37 10.01
N THR A 353 10.81 -6.62 10.14
CA THR A 353 11.75 -7.74 10.25
C THR A 353 12.67 -7.82 9.03
N ARG A 354 12.16 -7.59 7.81
CA ARG A 354 13.00 -7.52 6.60
C ARG A 354 14.06 -6.42 6.70
N GLU A 355 13.68 -5.22 7.11
CA GLU A 355 14.61 -4.08 7.15
C GLU A 355 15.71 -4.27 8.20
N LEU A 356 15.44 -4.98 9.31
CA LEU A 356 16.40 -5.24 10.38
C LEU A 356 17.20 -6.54 10.21
N VAL A 357 16.53 -7.62 9.83
CA VAL A 357 17.13 -8.97 9.77
C VAL A 357 17.66 -9.31 8.38
N GLY A 358 17.10 -8.69 7.34
CA GLY A 358 17.36 -9.01 5.93
C GLY A 358 16.53 -10.17 5.39
N THR A 359 15.71 -10.81 6.24
CA THR A 359 14.79 -11.91 5.90
C THR A 359 13.37 -11.58 6.31
N ARG A 360 12.42 -12.34 5.77
CA ARG A 360 10.97 -12.19 6.03
C ARG A 360 10.28 -13.56 6.01
N LEU A 361 10.91 -14.52 6.66
CA LEU A 361 10.39 -15.86 6.81
C LEU A 361 9.05 -15.79 7.56
N THR A 362 8.09 -16.54 7.05
CA THR A 362 6.72 -16.52 7.56
C THR A 362 6.08 -17.89 7.48
N TRP A 363 4.92 -18.02 8.11
CA TRP A 363 4.13 -19.24 8.15
C TRP A 363 2.73 -18.93 7.60
N PHE A 364 2.38 -19.61 6.51
CA PHE A 364 1.11 -19.42 5.84
C PHE A 364 0.05 -20.31 6.50
N VAL A 365 -0.82 -19.71 7.32
CA VAL A 365 -1.83 -20.45 8.11
C VAL A 365 -2.95 -21.00 7.21
N LYS A 366 -3.55 -20.15 6.37
CA LYS A 366 -4.68 -20.52 5.53
C LYS A 366 -4.26 -20.65 4.05
N PRO A 367 -4.64 -21.73 3.33
CA PRO A 367 -4.50 -21.83 1.87
C PRO A 367 -5.11 -20.64 1.12
N SER A 368 -4.67 -20.43 -0.12
CA SER A 368 -5.24 -19.41 -1.01
C SER A 368 -6.76 -19.61 -1.23
N ASP A 369 -7.52 -18.51 -1.19
CA ASP A 369 -8.91 -18.45 -1.66
C ASP A 369 -9.00 -18.07 -3.17
N TYR A 370 -7.87 -17.72 -3.79
CA TYR A 370 -7.80 -17.06 -5.11
C TYR A 370 -7.15 -17.94 -6.19
N LEU A 371 -6.18 -18.74 -5.79
CA LEU A 371 -5.34 -19.58 -6.64
C LEU A 371 -5.71 -21.06 -6.51
N LEU A 372 -5.32 -21.84 -7.51
CA LEU A 372 -5.38 -23.30 -7.40
C LEU A 372 -4.33 -23.79 -6.37
N PRO A 373 -4.52 -24.95 -5.73
CA PRO A 373 -3.61 -25.44 -4.68
C PRO A 373 -2.14 -25.52 -5.10
N GLU A 374 -1.86 -25.95 -6.33
CA GLU A 374 -0.52 -26.03 -6.90
C GLU A 374 0.11 -24.65 -7.15
N GLU A 375 -0.70 -23.66 -7.55
CA GLU A 375 -0.28 -22.28 -7.76
C GLU A 375 0.03 -21.59 -6.42
N ASP A 376 -0.81 -21.83 -5.41
CA ASP A 376 -0.59 -21.36 -4.03
C ASP A 376 0.68 -21.98 -3.43
N ALA A 377 0.85 -23.30 -3.54
CA ALA A 377 2.05 -23.98 -3.08
C ALA A 377 3.32 -23.43 -3.76
N ALA A 378 3.26 -23.18 -5.07
CA ALA A 378 4.36 -22.58 -5.82
C ALA A 378 4.65 -21.13 -5.36
N LEU A 379 3.61 -20.32 -5.10
CA LEU A 379 3.76 -18.97 -4.58
C LEU A 379 4.40 -18.98 -3.18
N ARG A 380 3.89 -19.78 -2.25
CA ARG A 380 4.47 -19.96 -0.90
C ARG A 380 5.94 -20.34 -0.96
N SER A 381 6.27 -21.33 -1.80
CA SER A 381 7.65 -21.79 -1.99
C SER A 381 8.56 -20.66 -2.45
N ARG A 382 8.12 -19.82 -3.41
CA ARG A 382 8.88 -18.64 -3.83
C ARG A 382 9.02 -17.62 -2.70
N LEU A 383 7.93 -17.30 -2.00
CA LEU A 383 7.94 -16.27 -0.94
C LEU A 383 8.85 -16.64 0.24
N LEU A 384 9.06 -17.93 0.51
CA LEU A 384 9.97 -18.43 1.55
C LEU A 384 11.46 -18.33 1.18
N GLN A 385 11.79 -18.01 -0.08
CA GLN A 385 13.18 -17.80 -0.48
C GLN A 385 13.65 -16.41 -0.02
N SER A 386 14.81 -16.34 0.63
CA SER A 386 15.36 -15.09 1.18
C SER A 386 15.54 -13.98 0.13
N GLY A 387 15.87 -14.35 -1.12
CA GLY A 387 16.04 -13.43 -2.24
C GLY A 387 14.78 -13.15 -3.08
N SER A 388 13.62 -13.67 -2.68
CA SER A 388 12.38 -13.47 -3.43
C SER A 388 11.98 -12.00 -3.46
N ASP A 389 11.60 -11.46 -4.62
CA ASP A 389 11.06 -10.11 -4.74
C ASP A 389 9.54 -10.11 -4.49
N TRP A 390 9.16 -9.91 -3.21
CA TRP A 390 7.76 -9.83 -2.81
C TRP A 390 7.01 -8.65 -3.46
N TYR A 391 7.68 -7.57 -3.87
CA TYR A 391 7.01 -6.47 -4.55
C TYR A 391 6.59 -6.88 -5.96
N ALA A 392 7.46 -7.55 -6.70
CA ALA A 392 7.12 -8.10 -8.02
C ALA A 392 6.02 -9.19 -7.95
N GLU A 393 6.05 -10.06 -6.93
CA GLU A 393 4.98 -11.03 -6.70
C GLU A 393 3.64 -10.32 -6.41
N ALA A 394 3.66 -9.27 -5.58
CA ALA A 394 2.46 -8.50 -5.22
C ALA A 394 1.89 -7.75 -6.43
N ALA A 395 2.75 -7.10 -7.22
CA ALA A 395 2.34 -6.41 -8.45
C ALA A 395 1.66 -7.38 -9.42
N ARG A 396 2.20 -8.60 -9.58
CA ARG A 396 1.62 -9.63 -10.45
C ARG A 396 0.23 -10.08 -9.97
N ILE A 397 0.08 -10.32 -8.68
CA ILE A 397 -1.20 -10.73 -8.09
C ILE A 397 -2.22 -9.60 -8.19
N LEU A 398 -1.82 -8.37 -7.90
CA LEU A 398 -2.70 -7.21 -7.96
C LEU A 398 -3.16 -6.91 -9.39
N ALA A 399 -2.35 -7.20 -10.41
CA ALA A 399 -2.70 -7.04 -11.81
C ALA A 399 -3.57 -8.17 -12.39
N GLY A 400 -3.66 -9.31 -11.71
CA GLY A 400 -4.43 -10.47 -12.16
C GLY A 400 -5.95 -10.27 -12.05
N GLU A 401 -6.71 -11.05 -12.83
CA GLU A 401 -8.19 -11.04 -12.81
C GLU A 401 -8.76 -11.41 -11.42
N ARG A 402 -8.02 -12.23 -10.65
CA ARG A 402 -8.37 -12.66 -9.29
C ARG A 402 -7.62 -11.87 -8.22
N SER A 403 -7.45 -10.57 -8.43
CA SER A 403 -6.80 -9.69 -7.47
C SER A 403 -7.51 -9.72 -6.10
N PRO A 404 -6.77 -9.89 -4.99
CA PRO A 404 -7.35 -9.85 -3.65
C PRO A 404 -7.96 -8.47 -3.38
N LYS A 405 -9.14 -8.45 -2.74
CA LYS A 405 -9.81 -7.19 -2.41
C LYS A 405 -9.32 -6.71 -1.04
N LEU A 406 -8.85 -5.46 -0.97
CA LEU A 406 -8.38 -4.82 0.26
C LEU A 406 -9.36 -4.97 1.43
N ILE A 407 -10.67 -4.81 1.18
CA ILE A 407 -11.70 -4.94 2.23
C ILE A 407 -11.65 -6.30 2.95
N TYR A 408 -11.32 -7.39 2.25
CA TYR A 408 -11.23 -8.71 2.87
C TYR A 408 -9.94 -8.90 3.65
N ALA A 409 -8.80 -8.45 3.11
CA ALA A 409 -7.52 -8.52 3.81
C ALA A 409 -7.55 -7.69 5.12
N LEU A 410 -8.13 -6.48 5.07
CA LEU A 410 -8.22 -5.57 6.22
C LEU A 410 -9.11 -6.08 7.36
N GLY A 411 -10.05 -6.97 7.07
CA GLY A 411 -11.00 -7.53 8.04
C GLY A 411 -10.65 -8.92 8.58
N ARG A 412 -9.51 -9.50 8.18
CA ARG A 412 -9.10 -10.85 8.58
C ARG A 412 -8.16 -10.82 9.78
N SER A 413 -8.37 -11.76 10.71
CA SER A 413 -7.40 -12.09 11.76
C SER A 413 -6.16 -12.80 11.16
N VAL A 414 -5.05 -12.79 11.89
CA VAL A 414 -3.78 -13.45 11.52
C VAL A 414 -4.01 -14.89 11.04
N ASN A 415 -4.82 -15.66 11.77
CA ASN A 415 -5.08 -17.08 11.48
C ASN A 415 -5.97 -17.32 10.25
N THR A 416 -6.53 -16.26 9.68
CA THR A 416 -7.45 -16.34 8.53
C THR A 416 -6.90 -15.68 7.27
N LEU A 417 -5.71 -15.09 7.33
CA LEU A 417 -5.03 -14.53 6.15
C LEU A 417 -4.63 -15.63 5.18
N THR A 418 -4.96 -15.46 3.90
CA THR A 418 -4.40 -16.28 2.83
C THR A 418 -2.98 -15.83 2.49
N THR A 419 -2.33 -16.57 1.59
CA THR A 419 -1.04 -16.20 0.99
C THR A 419 -1.08 -14.80 0.35
N GLU A 420 -2.15 -14.49 -0.39
CA GLU A 420 -2.35 -13.21 -1.05
C GLU A 420 -2.64 -12.09 -0.07
N ASP A 421 -3.47 -12.35 0.95
CA ASP A 421 -3.77 -11.35 1.98
C ASP A 421 -2.50 -10.96 2.73
N MET A 422 -1.63 -11.92 3.06
CA MET A 422 -0.36 -11.64 3.73
C MET A 422 0.59 -10.84 2.84
N LEU A 423 0.65 -11.15 1.54
CA LEU A 423 1.45 -10.37 0.60
C LEU A 423 0.91 -8.95 0.43
N LEU A 424 -0.42 -8.79 0.35
CA LEU A 424 -1.09 -7.49 0.30
C LEU A 424 -0.84 -6.69 1.58
N SER A 425 -0.90 -7.34 2.73
CA SER A 425 -0.61 -6.76 4.04
C SER A 425 0.83 -6.26 4.11
N TYR A 426 1.79 -7.06 3.64
CA TYR A 426 3.20 -6.68 3.56
C TYR A 426 3.40 -5.43 2.69
N VAL A 427 2.83 -5.37 1.47
CA VAL A 427 3.02 -4.21 0.59
C VAL A 427 2.26 -2.97 1.06
N LEU A 428 1.10 -3.15 1.72
CA LEU A 428 0.37 -2.04 2.32
C LEU A 428 1.15 -1.44 3.50
N ALA A 429 1.72 -2.28 4.37
CA ALA A 429 2.59 -1.83 5.44
C ALA A 429 3.83 -1.10 4.90
N ALA A 430 4.47 -1.64 3.86
CA ALA A 430 5.59 -0.97 3.19
C ALA A 430 5.18 0.41 2.62
N TYR A 431 4.05 0.49 1.92
CA TYR A 431 3.51 1.74 1.40
C TYR A 431 3.27 2.76 2.53
N LEU A 432 2.65 2.34 3.62
CA LEU A 432 2.36 3.20 4.76
C LEU A 432 3.64 3.70 5.45
N VAL A 433 4.55 2.80 5.80
CA VAL A 433 5.81 3.15 6.51
C VAL A 433 6.73 4.04 5.66
N GLU A 434 6.78 3.80 4.36
CA GLU A 434 7.67 4.53 3.46
C GLU A 434 7.06 5.85 2.98
N ALA A 435 5.76 5.90 2.66
CA ALA A 435 5.17 7.05 1.99
C ALA A 435 4.25 7.92 2.87
N ARG A 436 3.77 7.35 3.98
CA ARG A 436 2.66 7.86 4.81
C ARG A 436 2.84 7.52 6.32
N PRO A 437 4.01 7.74 6.93
CA PRO A 437 4.31 7.21 8.26
C PRO A 437 3.44 7.85 9.36
N GLU A 438 3.07 9.12 9.23
CA GLU A 438 2.16 9.79 10.16
C GLU A 438 0.76 9.19 10.09
N GLU A 439 0.25 8.97 8.87
CA GLU A 439 -1.04 8.32 8.65
C GLU A 439 -1.01 6.86 9.11
N ALA A 440 0.11 6.15 8.96
CA ALA A 440 0.28 4.79 9.45
C ALA A 440 0.01 4.71 10.96
N SER A 441 0.66 5.56 11.76
CA SER A 441 0.48 5.61 13.21
C SER A 441 -0.94 6.02 13.60
N ALA A 442 -1.57 6.93 12.85
CA ALA A 442 -2.97 7.31 13.08
C ALA A 442 -3.94 6.16 12.79
N ILE A 443 -3.73 5.41 11.71
CA ILE A 443 -4.51 4.22 11.36
C ILE A 443 -4.36 3.16 12.46
N LEU A 444 -3.14 2.79 12.80
CA LEU A 444 -2.87 1.72 13.78
C LEU A 444 -3.49 2.01 15.15
N ARG A 445 -3.42 3.25 15.63
CA ARG A 445 -4.03 3.66 16.90
C ARG A 445 -5.55 3.48 16.88
N ARG A 446 -6.21 3.93 15.82
CA ARG A 446 -7.68 3.85 15.72
C ARG A 446 -8.17 2.41 15.61
N ILE A 447 -7.53 1.59 14.78
CA ILE A 447 -7.95 0.18 14.62
C ILE A 447 -7.71 -0.64 15.89
N GLY A 448 -6.63 -0.37 16.65
CA GLY A 448 -6.38 -1.08 17.90
C GLY A 448 -7.38 -0.71 19.01
N THR A 449 -7.95 0.50 18.98
CA THR A 449 -9.10 0.86 19.84
C THR A 449 -10.44 0.24 19.40
N GLY A 450 -10.42 -0.68 18.42
CA GLY A 450 -11.57 -1.46 17.98
C GLY A 450 -12.35 -0.85 16.81
N GLU A 451 -11.88 0.24 16.20
CA GLU A 451 -12.50 0.75 14.97
C GLU A 451 -12.26 -0.17 13.77
N ALA A 452 -13.21 -0.21 12.83
CA ALA A 452 -13.12 -1.10 11.69
C ALA A 452 -12.02 -0.65 10.71
N SER A 453 -11.03 -1.51 10.47
CA SER A 453 -9.85 -1.24 9.63
C SER A 453 -10.16 -0.54 8.31
N GLN A 454 -11.16 -1.03 7.56
CA GLN A 454 -11.53 -0.46 6.27
C GLN A 454 -11.95 1.01 6.37
N LEU A 455 -12.78 1.36 7.36
CA LEU A 455 -13.30 2.72 7.51
C LEU A 455 -12.19 3.68 7.94
N VAL A 456 -11.35 3.23 8.88
CA VAL A 456 -10.21 4.02 9.38
C VAL A 456 -9.22 4.30 8.25
N VAL A 457 -8.87 3.28 7.45
CA VAL A 457 -7.95 3.45 6.31
C VAL A 457 -8.52 4.44 5.30
N GLU A 458 -9.81 4.34 4.97
CA GLU A 458 -10.43 5.26 4.00
C GLU A 458 -10.45 6.71 4.50
N GLU A 459 -10.85 6.90 5.76
CA GLU A 459 -10.94 8.22 6.37
C GLU A 459 -9.57 8.88 6.55
N VAL A 460 -8.60 8.15 7.11
CA VAL A 460 -7.27 8.73 7.40
C VAL A 460 -6.50 9.03 6.11
N LEU A 461 -6.61 8.18 5.08
CA LEU A 461 -5.93 8.42 3.80
C LEU A 461 -6.71 9.37 2.89
N GLY A 462 -8.00 9.60 3.15
CA GLY A 462 -8.88 10.35 2.25
C GLY A 462 -9.08 9.65 0.91
N LEU A 463 -9.06 8.31 0.89
CA LEU A 463 -9.16 7.49 -0.31
C LEU A 463 -10.12 6.33 -0.05
N ASP A 464 -11.08 6.09 -0.94
CA ASP A 464 -11.80 4.81 -0.88
C ASP A 464 -10.86 3.62 -1.14
N LEU A 465 -11.25 2.41 -0.73
CA LEU A 465 -10.41 1.22 -0.89
C LEU A 465 -10.11 0.86 -2.36
N ALA A 466 -10.96 1.25 -3.30
CA ALA A 466 -10.73 0.98 -4.72
C ALA A 466 -9.61 1.87 -5.27
N GLU A 467 -9.62 3.16 -4.92
CA GLU A 467 -8.56 4.12 -5.24
C GLU A 467 -7.26 3.78 -4.53
N LEU A 468 -7.30 3.40 -3.25
CA LEU A 468 -6.12 2.89 -2.54
C LEU A 468 -5.51 1.70 -3.28
N GLY A 469 -6.33 0.74 -3.71
CA GLY A 469 -5.86 -0.42 -4.48
C GLY A 469 -5.18 -0.04 -5.80
N ARG A 470 -5.70 0.96 -6.51
CA ARG A 470 -5.08 1.50 -7.73
C ARG A 470 -3.77 2.22 -7.46
N ARG A 471 -3.75 3.12 -6.46
CA ARG A 471 -2.54 3.85 -6.07
C ARG A 471 -1.46 2.88 -5.60
N LEU A 472 -1.81 1.86 -4.82
CA LEU A 472 -0.89 0.83 -4.36
C LEU A 472 -0.28 0.04 -5.53
N ARG A 473 -1.08 -0.36 -6.52
CA ARG A 473 -0.58 -1.02 -7.73
C ARG A 473 0.39 -0.13 -8.49
N ARG A 474 0.02 1.14 -8.76
CA ARG A 474 0.89 2.09 -9.45
C ARG A 474 2.18 2.37 -8.67
N TRP A 475 2.09 2.52 -7.34
CA TRP A 475 3.25 2.69 -6.46
C TRP A 475 4.22 1.50 -6.56
N LEU A 476 3.71 0.26 -6.60
CA LEU A 476 4.54 -0.94 -6.80
C LEU A 476 5.23 -0.94 -8.16
N GLU A 477 4.50 -0.62 -9.23
CA GLU A 477 5.07 -0.54 -10.58
C GLU A 477 6.19 0.50 -10.68
N GLU A 478 5.95 1.70 -10.14
CA GLU A 478 6.94 2.77 -10.12
C GLU A 478 8.15 2.41 -9.25
N ARG A 479 7.93 1.80 -8.08
CA ARG A 479 8.99 1.31 -7.19
C ARG A 479 9.87 0.26 -7.88
N ILE A 480 9.27 -0.76 -8.48
CA ILE A 480 10.01 -1.84 -9.16
C ILE A 480 10.84 -1.26 -10.31
N ALA A 481 10.28 -0.29 -11.06
CA ALA A 481 11.02 0.40 -12.10
C ALA A 481 12.23 1.17 -11.54
N GLU A 482 12.10 1.82 -10.39
CA GLU A 482 13.21 2.52 -9.72
C GLU A 482 14.32 1.59 -9.25
N GLU A 483 13.95 0.45 -8.65
CA GLU A 483 14.91 -0.58 -8.19
C GLU A 483 15.71 -1.13 -9.38
N ARG A 484 15.04 -1.49 -10.49
CA ARG A 484 15.72 -1.93 -11.73
C ARG A 484 16.65 -0.86 -12.30
N SER A 485 16.21 0.39 -12.37
CA SER A 485 17.06 1.50 -12.84
C SER A 485 18.25 1.78 -11.89
N ALA A 486 18.15 1.45 -10.60
CA ALA A 486 19.28 1.54 -9.67
C ALA A 486 20.28 0.39 -9.90
N GLU A 487 19.79 -0.84 -10.10
CA GLU A 487 20.62 -2.01 -10.40
C GLU A 487 21.41 -1.84 -11.71
N GLU A 488 20.74 -1.37 -12.78
CA GLU A 488 21.36 -1.10 -14.08
C GLU A 488 22.49 -0.06 -13.97
N ARG A 489 22.28 1.00 -13.17
CA ARG A 489 23.32 2.02 -12.91
C ARG A 489 24.49 1.45 -12.13
N SER A 490 24.23 0.64 -11.11
CA SER A 490 25.30 0.00 -10.32
C SER A 490 26.11 -1.03 -11.09
N SER A 491 25.51 -1.66 -12.11
CA SER A 491 26.16 -2.68 -12.94
C SER A 491 26.98 -2.10 -14.10
N GLY A 492 26.70 -0.87 -14.53
CA GLY A 492 27.40 -0.22 -15.65
C GLY A 492 28.74 0.44 -15.28
N ASP A 493 29.02 0.62 -13.99
CA ASP A 493 30.22 1.30 -13.47
C ASP A 493 31.36 0.33 -13.08
N GLY A 494 31.21 -0.97 -13.36
CA GLY A 494 32.23 -2.01 -13.11
C GLY A 494 32.78 -2.61 -14.40
#